data_AF-I3W4E6-F1
#
_entry.id   AF-I3W4E6-F1
#
_cell.length_a   1.000
_cell.length_b   1.000
_cell.length_c   1.000
_cell.angle_alpha   90.00
_cell.angle_beta   90.00
_cell.angle_gamma   90.00
#
_symmetry.space_group_name_H-M   'P 1'
#
loop_
_entity.id
_entity.type
_entity.pdbx_description
1 polymer ?
#
loop_
_entity_poly.entity_id
_entity_poly.type
_entity_poly.pdbx_seq_one_letter_code
_entity_poly.pdbx_strand_id
1 'polypeptide(L)'
;MPKIQTYVNNNVYEQITDLVTIRKQEGIEEASLSNVSSMLLELGLRVYMIQQEKREGGFNQMEYNKLMLENVSRVRAMCTEILKMSVLNQESIASGNFDYAVIKPAIDKFAREQVSIFSLMMRMLRSEPDFISKSRNHFPDSGFFLVSLKIWDLYIRVSDSRHINLAL
;
A
#
# COMPACT_ATOMS: atom_id res chain seq x y z
N MET A 1 37.46 5.00 28.54
CA MET A 1 36.18 4.54 27.97
C MET A 1 36.44 3.84 26.64
N PRO A 2 35.68 2.79 26.29
CA PRO A 2 35.76 2.17 24.96
C PRO A 2 35.53 3.22 23.87
N LYS A 3 36.32 3.17 22.80
CA LYS A 3 36.19 4.07 21.64
C LYS A 3 35.59 3.29 20.49
N ILE A 4 34.52 3.83 19.89
CA ILE A 4 33.90 3.29 18.69
C ILE A 4 34.27 4.21 17.52
N GLN A 5 34.68 3.60 16.40
CA GLN A 5 34.93 4.30 15.13
C GLN A 5 33.99 3.72 14.09
N THR A 6 33.08 4.55 13.56
CA THR A 6 32.08 4.16 12.57
C THR A 6 32.25 4.98 11.31
N TYR A 7 32.20 4.31 10.16
CA TYR A 7 32.14 4.96 8.85
C TYR A 7 30.67 5.08 8.46
N VAL A 8 30.18 6.30 8.40
CA VAL A 8 28.78 6.63 8.06
C VAL A 8 28.73 7.37 6.73
N ASN A 9 27.57 7.36 6.07
CA ASN A 9 27.37 8.16 4.86
C ASN A 9 27.25 9.66 5.20
N ASN A 10 27.36 10.52 4.19
CA ASN A 10 27.32 11.98 4.36
C ASN A 10 26.02 12.45 5.03
N ASN A 11 24.88 11.83 4.70
CA ASN A 11 23.58 12.19 5.29
C ASN A 11 23.57 12.00 6.82
N VAL A 12 24.10 10.88 7.32
CA VAL A 12 24.18 10.63 8.76
C VAL A 12 25.18 11.59 9.42
N TYR A 13 26.32 11.85 8.76
CA TYR A 13 27.31 12.79 9.29
C TYR A 13 26.74 14.20 9.46
N GLU A 14 26.10 14.74 8.41
CA GLU A 14 25.49 16.07 8.41
C GLU A 14 24.41 16.19 9.50
N GLN A 15 23.52 15.21 9.61
CA GLN A 15 22.48 15.22 10.65
C GLN A 15 23.06 15.23 12.07
N ILE A 16 24.15 14.50 12.32
CA ILE A 16 24.81 14.50 13.63
C ILE A 16 25.49 15.84 13.91
N THR A 17 26.15 16.44 12.91
CA THR A 17 26.79 17.76 13.06
C THR A 17 25.77 18.88 13.27
N ASP A 18 24.61 18.80 12.61
CA ASP A 18 23.51 19.73 12.80
C ASP A 18 22.95 19.63 14.22
N LEU A 19 22.75 18.40 14.73
CA LEU A 19 22.33 18.17 16.11
C LEU A 19 23.33 18.73 17.13
N VAL A 20 24.64 18.57 16.90
CA VAL A 20 25.66 19.18 17.76
C VAL A 20 25.50 20.70 17.78
N THR A 21 25.26 21.32 16.63
CA THR A 21 25.08 22.77 16.52
C THR A 21 23.83 23.24 17.26
N ILE A 22 22.72 22.52 17.10
CA ILE A 22 21.45 22.80 17.80
C ILE A 22 21.65 22.72 19.32
N ARG A 23 22.31 21.67 19.82
CA ARG A 23 22.54 21.50 21.26
C ARG A 23 23.39 22.63 21.85
N LYS A 24 24.39 23.12 21.12
CA LYS A 24 25.16 24.29 21.54
C LYS A 24 24.31 25.56 21.58
N GLN A 25 23.41 25.74 20.62
CA GLN A 25 22.48 26.88 20.60
C GLN A 25 21.47 26.82 21.76
N GLU A 26 21.11 25.62 22.22
CA GLU A 26 20.26 25.40 23.40
C GLU A 26 21.01 25.61 24.74
N GLY A 27 22.30 25.98 24.71
CA GLY A 27 23.11 26.24 25.89
C GLY A 27 23.89 25.02 26.43
N ILE A 28 23.95 23.92 25.67
CA ILE A 28 24.73 22.73 26.02
C ILE A 28 26.12 22.85 25.38
N GLU A 29 27.05 23.47 26.10
CA GLU A 29 28.38 23.84 25.59
C GLU A 29 29.27 22.61 25.31
N GLU A 30 29.11 21.55 26.11
CA GLU A 30 29.83 20.28 25.98
C GLU A 30 29.38 19.39 24.81
N ALA A 31 28.39 19.83 24.03
CA ALA A 31 27.92 19.10 22.86
C ALA A 31 29.05 18.91 21.84
N SER A 32 29.42 17.66 21.60
CA SER A 32 30.46 17.23 20.66
C SER A 32 29.98 16.06 19.83
N LEU A 33 30.61 15.82 18.68
CA LEU A 33 30.23 14.75 17.77
C LEU A 33 30.19 13.39 18.46
N SER A 34 31.18 13.08 19.30
CA SER A 34 31.21 11.83 20.06
C SER A 34 30.15 11.76 21.16
N ASN A 35 29.85 12.88 21.83
CA ASN A 35 28.83 12.93 22.87
C ASN A 35 27.43 12.71 22.28
N VAL A 36 27.08 13.42 21.21
CA VAL A 36 25.80 13.27 20.52
C VAL A 36 25.69 11.89 19.87
N SER A 37 26.75 11.38 19.24
CA SER A 37 26.74 10.03 18.67
C SER A 37 26.55 8.93 19.73
N SER A 38 27.15 9.08 20.92
CA SER A 38 26.95 8.14 22.03
C SER A 38 25.50 8.10 22.48
N MET A 39 24.87 9.26 22.64
CA MET A 39 23.44 9.36 22.97
C MET A 39 22.55 8.70 21.91
N LEU A 40 22.85 8.93 20.62
CA LEU A 40 22.10 8.32 19.52
C LEU A 40 22.27 6.79 19.48
N LEU A 41 23.45 6.27 19.82
CA LEU A 41 23.67 4.82 19.94
C LEU A 41 22.84 4.22 21.09
N GLU A 42 22.80 4.87 22.25
CA GLU A 42 21.96 4.42 23.38
C GLU A 42 20.46 4.42 23.03
N LEU A 43 19.99 5.49 22.39
CA LEU A 43 18.62 5.60 21.92
C LEU A 43 18.31 4.52 20.87
N GLY A 44 19.21 4.33 19.91
CA GLY A 44 19.10 3.33 18.86
C GLY A 44 19.05 1.91 19.43
N LEU A 45 19.90 1.58 20.41
CA LEU A 45 19.89 0.29 21.09
C LEU A 45 18.56 0.05 21.82
N ARG A 46 18.05 1.05 22.56
CA ARG A 46 16.75 0.94 23.24
C ARG A 46 15.62 0.65 22.26
N VAL A 47 15.56 1.39 21.16
CA VAL A 47 14.55 1.21 20.11
C VAL A 47 14.72 -0.13 19.40
N TYR A 48 15.96 -0.57 19.16
CA TYR A 48 16.25 -1.87 18.56
C TYR A 48 15.75 -3.02 19.43
N MET A 49 16.01 -2.99 20.74
CA MET A 49 15.53 -4.02 21.68
C MET A 49 14.00 -4.08 21.72
N ILE A 50 13.33 -2.93 21.78
CA ILE A 50 11.85 -2.87 21.74
C ILE A 50 11.31 -3.44 20.43
N GLN A 51 11.95 -3.16 19.28
CA GLN A 51 11.54 -3.74 18.01
C GLN A 51 11.81 -5.25 17.95
N GLN A 52 12.87 -5.74 18.59
CA GLN A 52 13.20 -7.15 18.66
C GLN A 52 12.19 -7.94 19.51
N GLU A 53 11.77 -7.42 20.66
CA GLU A 53 10.71 -8.02 21.49
C GLU A 53 9.37 -8.10 20.75
N LYS A 54 9.09 -7.16 19.84
CA LYS A 54 7.87 -7.16 19.01
C LYS A 54 7.96 -8.03 17.76
N ARG A 55 9.12 -8.59 17.42
CA ARG A 55 9.34 -9.36 16.18
C ARG A 55 8.77 -10.79 16.21
N GLU A 56 8.05 -11.20 17.25
CA GLU A 56 7.34 -12.49 17.25
C GLU A 56 6.26 -12.60 16.15
N GLY A 57 5.95 -11.52 15.43
CA GLY A 57 5.19 -11.57 14.17
C GLY A 57 5.84 -10.73 13.07
N GLY A 58 6.55 -11.37 12.13
CA GLY A 58 6.92 -10.71 10.88
C GLY A 58 5.68 -10.32 10.07
N PHE A 59 5.76 -9.25 9.26
CA PHE A 59 4.64 -8.86 8.40
C PHE A 59 4.40 -9.93 7.33
N ASN A 60 3.29 -10.64 7.42
CA ASN A 60 2.90 -11.63 6.44
C ASN A 60 2.06 -10.97 5.33
N GLN A 61 2.71 -10.67 4.21
CA GLN A 61 2.05 -10.06 3.05
C GLN A 61 0.86 -10.89 2.54
N MET A 62 0.93 -12.23 2.58
CA MET A 62 -0.15 -13.10 2.10
C MET A 62 -1.37 -13.01 3.01
N GLU A 63 -1.16 -13.07 4.32
CA GLU A 63 -2.24 -12.96 5.31
C GLU A 63 -2.86 -11.55 5.28
N TYR A 64 -2.04 -10.51 5.16
CA TYR A 64 -2.52 -9.15 4.96
C TYR A 64 -3.38 -9.03 3.70
N ASN A 65 -2.90 -9.53 2.55
CA ASN A 65 -3.65 -9.47 1.30
C ASN A 65 -4.98 -10.23 1.39
N LYS A 66 -4.98 -11.40 2.04
CA LYS A 66 -6.18 -12.21 2.28
C LYS A 66 -7.19 -11.44 3.14
N LEU A 67 -6.75 -10.90 4.27
CA LEU A 67 -7.58 -10.12 5.18
C LEU A 67 -8.17 -8.89 4.49
N MET A 68 -7.36 -8.16 3.74
CA MET A 68 -7.81 -6.98 2.99
C MET A 68 -8.83 -7.34 1.91
N LEU A 69 -8.58 -8.41 1.14
CA LEU A 69 -9.53 -8.89 0.12
C LEU A 69 -10.86 -9.32 0.74
N GLU A 70 -10.82 -10.03 1.87
CA GLU A 70 -12.01 -10.44 2.61
C GLU A 70 -12.80 -9.22 3.10
N ASN A 71 -12.14 -8.26 3.73
CA ASN A 71 -12.77 -7.05 4.25
C ASN A 71 -13.39 -6.20 3.14
N VAL A 72 -12.68 -5.97 2.03
CA VAL A 72 -13.20 -5.21 0.89
C VAL A 72 -14.39 -5.95 0.25
N SER A 73 -14.32 -7.28 0.12
CA SER A 73 -15.42 -8.08 -0.42
C SER A 73 -16.65 -8.04 0.49
N ARG A 74 -16.45 -8.11 1.81
CA ARG A 74 -17.52 -7.98 2.81
C ARG A 74 -18.16 -6.60 2.75
N VAL A 75 -17.37 -5.53 2.71
CA VAL A 75 -17.86 -4.16 2.57
C VAL A 75 -18.66 -3.98 1.28
N ARG A 76 -18.18 -4.51 0.15
CA ARG A 76 -18.94 -4.49 -1.11
C ARG A 76 -20.31 -5.16 -0.98
N ALA A 77 -20.38 -6.32 -0.34
CA ALA A 77 -21.65 -7.02 -0.12
C ALA A 77 -22.59 -6.18 0.77
N MET A 78 -22.09 -5.65 1.89
CA MET A 78 -22.85 -4.78 2.78
C MET A 78 -23.38 -3.53 2.07
N CYS A 79 -22.53 -2.80 1.35
CA CYS A 79 -22.93 -1.60 0.61
C CYS A 79 -23.93 -1.90 -0.50
N THR A 80 -23.88 -3.09 -1.11
CA THR A 80 -24.85 -3.48 -2.13
C THR A 80 -26.25 -3.66 -1.52
N GLU A 81 -26.35 -4.29 -0.36
CA GLU A 81 -27.64 -4.43 0.34
C GLU A 81 -28.14 -3.10 0.89
N ILE A 82 -27.25 -2.29 1.48
CA ILE A 82 -27.59 -0.92 1.92
C ILE A 82 -28.13 -0.11 0.75
N LEU A 83 -27.48 -0.16 -0.42
CA LEU A 83 -27.94 0.56 -1.61
C LEU A 83 -29.37 0.14 -2.01
N LYS A 84 -29.66 -1.17 -2.02
CA LYS A 84 -31.02 -1.65 -2.31
C LYS A 84 -32.04 -1.14 -1.29
N MET A 85 -31.70 -1.15 0.00
CA MET A 85 -32.57 -0.62 1.06
C MET A 85 -32.77 0.89 0.92
N SER A 86 -31.72 1.64 0.62
CA SER A 86 -31.76 3.10 0.45
C SER A 86 -32.61 3.52 -0.74
N VAL A 87 -32.62 2.75 -1.83
CA VAL A 87 -33.50 3.01 -2.99
C VAL A 87 -34.98 2.86 -2.62
N LEU A 88 -35.30 1.94 -1.70
CA LEU A 88 -36.68 1.73 -1.22
C LEU A 88 -37.14 2.78 -0.20
N ASN A 89 -36.25 3.68 0.26
CA ASN A 89 -36.63 4.74 1.19
C ASN A 89 -37.60 5.72 0.51
N GLN A 90 -38.61 6.18 1.24
CA GLN A 90 -39.70 7.01 0.69
C GLN A 90 -39.17 8.32 0.07
N GLU A 91 -38.15 8.92 0.67
CA GLU A 91 -37.48 10.12 0.16
C GLU A 91 -36.77 9.86 -1.18
N SER A 92 -36.11 8.70 -1.29
CA SER A 92 -35.41 8.28 -2.51
C SER A 92 -36.40 8.03 -3.65
N ILE A 93 -37.53 7.39 -3.36
CA ILE A 93 -38.61 7.16 -4.33
C ILE A 93 -39.24 8.49 -4.74
N ALA A 94 -39.56 9.37 -3.78
CA ALA A 94 -40.17 10.67 -4.03
C ALA A 94 -39.29 11.58 -4.90
N SER A 95 -37.97 11.47 -4.77
CA SER A 95 -37.03 12.24 -5.58
C SER A 95 -36.99 11.82 -7.05
N GLY A 96 -37.41 10.59 -7.39
CA GLY A 96 -37.36 10.04 -8.75
C GLY A 96 -35.94 9.85 -9.34
N ASN A 97 -34.89 10.25 -8.61
CA ASN A 97 -33.51 10.27 -9.09
C ASN A 97 -32.76 8.96 -8.80
N PHE A 98 -33.27 8.14 -7.88
CA PHE A 98 -32.59 6.95 -7.39
C PHE A 98 -33.23 5.65 -7.88
N ASP A 99 -33.49 5.54 -9.19
CA ASP A 99 -33.91 4.27 -9.79
C ASP A 99 -32.75 3.27 -9.81
N TYR A 100 -32.94 2.12 -9.17
CA TYR A 100 -31.97 1.03 -9.13
C TYR A 100 -31.60 0.54 -10.54
N ALA A 101 -32.55 0.54 -11.49
CA ALA A 101 -32.31 0.13 -12.87
C ALA A 101 -31.32 1.07 -13.60
N VAL A 102 -31.20 2.32 -13.15
CA VAL A 102 -30.26 3.32 -13.69
C VAL A 102 -28.96 3.36 -12.88
N ILE A 103 -29.04 3.34 -11.56
CA ILE A 103 -27.88 3.43 -10.66
C ILE A 103 -26.99 2.19 -10.77
N LYS A 104 -27.59 0.99 -10.82
CA LYS A 104 -26.81 -0.25 -10.86
C LYS A 104 -25.87 -0.33 -12.08
N PRO A 105 -26.33 -0.10 -13.33
CA PRO A 105 -25.43 -0.06 -14.47
C PRO A 105 -24.48 1.14 -14.46
N ALA A 106 -24.85 2.27 -13.87
CA ALA A 106 -23.94 3.42 -13.70
C ALA A 106 -22.75 3.08 -12.78
N ILE A 107 -22.99 2.40 -11.65
CA ILE A 107 -21.94 1.90 -10.76
C ILE A 107 -21.06 0.88 -11.48
N ASP A 108 -21.65 -0.06 -12.23
CA ASP A 108 -20.89 -1.07 -12.97
C ASP A 108 -20.05 -0.43 -14.09
N LYS A 109 -20.56 0.63 -14.74
CA LYS A 109 -19.82 1.42 -15.73
C LYS A 109 -18.64 2.15 -15.08
N PHE A 110 -18.87 2.85 -13.96
CA PHE A 110 -17.82 3.52 -13.19
C PHE A 110 -16.71 2.54 -12.80
N ALA A 111 -17.07 1.36 -12.28
CA ALA A 111 -16.09 0.35 -11.90
C ALA A 111 -15.23 -0.12 -13.09
N ARG A 112 -15.83 -0.33 -14.27
CA ARG A 112 -15.09 -0.71 -15.49
C ARG A 112 -14.13 0.39 -15.95
N GLU A 113 -14.54 1.65 -15.90
CA GLU A 113 -13.70 2.79 -16.28
C GLU A 113 -12.52 2.97 -15.33
N GLN A 114 -12.72 2.81 -14.03
CA GLN A 114 -11.62 2.87 -13.05
C GLN A 114 -10.61 1.72 -13.25
N VAL A 115 -11.10 0.49 -13.47
CA VAL A 115 -10.22 -0.67 -13.71
C VAL A 115 -9.48 -0.55 -15.04
N SER A 116 -10.10 0.04 -16.07
CA SER A 116 -9.48 0.17 -17.39
C SER A 116 -8.29 1.11 -17.38
N ILE A 117 -8.30 2.19 -16.59
CA ILE A 117 -7.17 3.13 -16.45
C ILE A 117 -5.88 2.38 -16.07
N PHE A 118 -5.95 1.57 -15.01
CA PHE A 118 -4.80 0.80 -14.54
C PHE A 118 -4.44 -0.36 -15.48
N SER A 119 -5.45 -0.99 -16.10
CA SER A 119 -5.23 -2.11 -17.03
C SER A 119 -4.54 -1.66 -18.33
N LEU A 120 -4.91 -0.49 -18.86
CA LEU A 120 -4.32 0.06 -20.07
C LEU A 120 -2.87 0.50 -19.82
N MET A 121 -2.62 1.14 -18.67
CA MET A 121 -1.28 1.50 -18.21
C MET A 121 -0.39 0.26 -18.03
N MET A 122 -0.89 -0.80 -17.40
CA MET A 122 -0.17 -2.07 -17.25
C MET A 122 0.10 -2.75 -18.58
N ARG A 123 -0.79 -2.61 -19.57
CA ARG A 123 -0.58 -3.16 -20.92
C ARG A 123 0.51 -2.40 -21.68
N MET A 124 0.62 -1.08 -21.50
CA MET A 124 1.71 -0.27 -22.07
C MET A 124 3.07 -0.58 -21.42
N LEU A 125 3.11 -0.81 -20.11
CA LEU A 125 4.37 -1.21 -19.43
C LEU A 125 4.86 -2.59 -19.87
N ARG A 126 3.96 -3.49 -20.32
CA ARG A 126 4.34 -4.83 -20.82
C ARG A 126 4.91 -4.82 -22.25
N SER A 127 4.68 -3.76 -23.05
CA SER A 127 5.25 -3.64 -24.40
C SER A 127 6.72 -3.19 -24.43
N GLU A 128 7.29 -2.80 -23.29
CA GLU A 128 8.74 -2.59 -23.16
C GLU A 128 9.45 -3.93 -22.91
N PRO A 129 10.39 -4.34 -23.78
CA PRO A 129 11.06 -5.64 -23.67
C PRO A 129 11.91 -5.82 -22.40
N ASP A 130 12.27 -4.72 -21.70
CA ASP A 130 13.13 -4.74 -20.51
C ASP A 130 12.38 -4.61 -19.16
N PHE A 131 11.05 -4.50 -19.17
CA PHE A 131 10.30 -4.20 -17.94
C PHE A 131 10.29 -5.37 -16.93
N ILE A 132 10.26 -6.61 -17.42
CA ILE A 132 10.20 -7.82 -16.58
C ILE A 132 11.56 -8.10 -15.89
N SER A 133 12.67 -7.75 -16.54
CA SER A 133 14.02 -7.95 -15.98
C SER A 133 14.37 -6.85 -14.96
N LYS A 134 13.97 -5.60 -15.20
CA LYS A 134 14.17 -4.47 -14.26
C LYS A 134 13.29 -4.56 -13.02
N SER A 135 12.01 -4.94 -13.15
CA SER A 135 11.07 -5.02 -12.02
C SER A 135 11.46 -6.10 -11.00
N ARG A 136 12.00 -7.24 -11.45
CA ARG A 136 12.47 -8.34 -10.58
C ARG A 136 13.71 -7.97 -9.76
N ASN A 137 14.56 -7.07 -10.26
CA ASN A 137 15.80 -6.64 -9.58
C ASN A 137 15.62 -5.42 -8.67
N HIS A 138 14.61 -4.58 -8.89
CA HIS A 138 14.38 -3.36 -8.09
C HIS A 138 13.35 -3.54 -6.96
N PHE A 139 12.45 -4.52 -7.06
CA PHE A 139 11.45 -4.80 -6.05
C PHE A 139 11.31 -6.31 -5.77
N PRO A 140 12.26 -6.91 -5.02
CA PRO A 140 12.21 -8.34 -4.68
C PRO A 140 10.98 -8.71 -3.83
N ASP A 141 10.41 -7.74 -3.10
CA ASP A 141 9.30 -7.96 -2.15
C ASP A 141 7.95 -7.35 -2.57
N SER A 142 7.83 -6.76 -3.76
CA SER A 142 6.55 -6.16 -4.19
C SER A 142 5.57 -7.22 -4.70
N GLY A 143 5.02 -8.01 -3.78
CA GLY A 143 3.90 -8.92 -4.04
C GLY A 143 2.69 -8.21 -4.67
N PHE A 144 2.57 -6.89 -4.50
CA PHE A 144 1.54 -6.05 -5.13
C PHE A 144 1.50 -6.16 -6.66
N PHE A 145 2.66 -6.12 -7.33
CA PHE A 145 2.72 -6.16 -8.80
C PHE A 145 2.33 -7.53 -9.35
N LEU A 146 2.78 -8.60 -8.70
CA LEU A 146 2.42 -9.98 -9.04
C LEU A 146 0.95 -10.28 -8.74
N VAL A 147 0.40 -9.71 -7.67
CA VAL A 147 -1.02 -9.83 -7.32
C VAL A 147 -1.90 -9.09 -8.33
N SER A 148 -1.52 -7.87 -8.75
CA SER A 148 -2.24 -7.14 -9.81
C SER A 148 -2.22 -7.88 -11.15
N LEU A 149 -1.11 -8.52 -11.52
CA LEU A 149 -1.04 -9.39 -12.71
C LEU A 149 -1.96 -10.62 -12.59
N LYS A 150 -1.94 -11.32 -11.45
CA LYS A 150 -2.78 -12.50 -11.21
C LYS A 150 -4.28 -12.18 -11.11
N ILE A 151 -4.63 -11.05 -10.52
CA ILE A 151 -6.02 -10.55 -10.46
C ILE A 151 -6.51 -10.22 -11.88
N TRP A 152 -5.64 -9.67 -12.73
CA TRP A 152 -5.97 -9.40 -14.13
C TRP A 152 -6.12 -10.69 -14.96
N ASP A 153 -5.26 -11.69 -14.77
CA ASP A 153 -5.41 -13.02 -15.39
C ASP A 153 -6.71 -13.72 -14.94
N LEU A 154 -7.10 -13.55 -13.66
CA LEU A 154 -8.37 -14.07 -13.14
C LEU A 154 -9.57 -13.30 -13.70
N TYR A 155 -9.47 -11.97 -13.84
CA TYR A 155 -10.51 -11.14 -14.44
C TYR A 155 -10.74 -11.48 -15.92
N ILE A 156 -9.68 -11.70 -16.70
CA ILE A 156 -9.80 -12.15 -18.09
C ILE A 156 -10.47 -13.52 -18.17
N ARG A 157 -10.04 -14.51 -17.38
CA ARG A 157 -10.67 -15.84 -17.37
C ARG A 157 -12.16 -15.79 -17.03
N VAL A 158 -12.54 -14.99 -16.03
CA VAL A 158 -13.95 -14.84 -15.61
C VAL A 158 -14.77 -14.04 -16.64
N SER A 159 -14.14 -13.12 -17.38
CA SER A 159 -14.80 -12.40 -18.48
C SER A 159 -15.03 -13.29 -19.70
N ASP A 160 -14.10 -14.20 -19.99
CA ASP A 160 -14.16 -15.13 -21.12
C ASP A 160 -15.20 -16.27 -20.90
N SER A 161 -15.33 -16.79 -19.67
CA SER A 161 -16.34 -17.80 -19.34
C SER A 161 -17.80 -17.32 -19.47
N ARG A 162 -18.07 -16.00 -19.54
CA ARG A 162 -19.41 -15.47 -19.80
C ARG A 162 -19.79 -15.41 -21.28
N HIS A 163 -18.84 -15.63 -22.20
CA HIS A 163 -19.12 -15.70 -23.63
C HIS A 163 -19.39 -17.11 -24.16
N ILE A 164 -19.22 -18.16 -23.34
CA ILE A 164 -19.38 -19.56 -23.78
C ILE A 164 -20.82 -20.09 -23.59
N ASN A 165 -21.65 -19.46 -22.74
CA ASN A 165 -23.05 -19.90 -22.49
C ASN A 165 -24.12 -19.20 -23.35
N LEU A 166 -23.78 -18.80 -24.58
CA LEU A 166 -24.74 -18.30 -25.57
C LEU A 166 -24.64 -19.01 -26.93
N ALA A 167 -24.00 -20.17 -26.96
CA ALA A 167 -23.96 -21.07 -28.11
C ALA A 167 -24.20 -22.51 -27.67
N LEU A 168 -25.40 -22.79 -27.14
CA LEU A 168 -26.10 -24.08 -27.17
C LEU A 168 -27.60 -23.83 -26.99
#